data_AF-A0A2D3ULH0-F1
#
_entry.id   AF-A0A2D3ULH0-F1
#
_cell.length_a   1.000
_cell.length_b   1.000
_cell.length_c   1.000
_cell.angle_alpha   90.00
_cell.angle_beta   90.00
_cell.angle_gamma   90.00
#
_symmetry.space_group_name_H-M   'P 1'
#
loop_
_entity.id
_entity.type
_entity.pdbx_description
1 polymer ?
#
loop_
_entity_poly.entity_id
_entity_poly.type
_entity_poly.pdbx_seq_one_letter_code
_entity_poly.pdbx_strand_id
1 'polypeptide(L)'
;MLCLGKRPGIAQQFKITTTTMSHPQPLSYSAALGQGASSSQPNTASRKEVQPSAPVSRQPEPVRPAKRSPSPSHVPRTSATEDDVFVLTLLTDRAHHDRMTALRKKYFPSKINKLAAHLTLFHALPGSKLESSILPTIKELAGQTAPFHVRAESPFRMKKGFAVSISEGGKQGGEIHRALQGPWKAEGFLSDQDAGGARLHYTLMNKVDDENAVSSAYQELVENWRGDGGMVEGLALWRYERGYWKWVRKFDFDHA
;
A
#
# COMPACT_ATOMS: atom_id res chain seq x y z
N MET A 1 8.34 65.26 38.34
CA MET A 1 7.75 65.21 36.99
C MET A 1 6.55 64.27 37.07
N LEU A 2 5.35 64.82 37.24
CA LEU A 2 4.10 64.08 37.36
C LEU A 2 3.63 63.60 35.99
N CYS A 3 3.20 62.34 35.88
CA CYS A 3 2.24 61.92 34.85
C CYS A 3 1.11 61.13 35.52
N LEU A 4 -0.08 61.74 35.55
CA LEU A 4 -1.39 61.09 35.58
C LEU A 4 -1.49 60.12 34.38
N GLY A 5 -2.17 58.98 34.37
CA GLY A 5 -3.36 58.52 35.08
C GLY A 5 -4.37 58.00 34.05
N LYS A 6 -4.78 56.72 34.12
CA LYS A 6 -6.13 56.17 33.83
C LYS A 6 -6.12 54.62 33.73
N ARG A 7 -6.91 53.98 34.59
CA ARG A 7 -7.57 52.65 34.40
C ARG A 7 -8.90 52.88 33.61
N PRO A 8 -9.78 51.91 33.27
CA PRO A 8 -9.84 50.47 33.58
C PRO A 8 -10.27 49.56 32.38
N GLY A 9 -10.40 48.24 32.59
CA GLY A 9 -11.10 47.35 31.65
C GLY A 9 -10.96 45.86 31.98
N ILE A 10 -11.96 45.31 32.67
CA ILE A 10 -12.15 43.87 32.89
C ILE A 10 -12.80 43.28 31.63
N ALA A 11 -12.29 42.18 31.10
CA ALA A 11 -13.04 41.28 30.22
C ALA A 11 -12.62 39.83 30.48
N GLN A 12 -13.59 39.06 30.93
CA GLN A 12 -13.59 37.63 31.21
C GLN A 12 -13.89 36.85 29.91
N GLN A 13 -13.48 35.58 29.87
CA GLN A 13 -14.05 34.49 29.04
C GLN A 13 -13.72 34.57 27.51
N PHE A 14 -13.37 33.52 26.76
CA PHE A 14 -13.73 32.10 26.80
C PHE A 14 -12.57 31.22 26.30
N LYS A 15 -12.37 30.08 26.97
CA LYS A 15 -11.58 28.95 26.47
C LYS A 15 -12.37 28.28 25.34
N ILE A 16 -11.82 28.28 24.13
CA ILE A 16 -12.30 27.42 23.04
C ILE A 16 -11.48 26.13 23.11
N THR A 17 -12.01 25.13 23.81
CA THR A 17 -11.49 23.77 23.76
C THR A 17 -11.90 23.16 22.43
N THR A 18 -11.00 23.19 21.45
CA THR A 18 -11.20 22.47 20.19
C THR A 18 -10.97 20.98 20.44
N THR A 19 -12.03 20.25 20.78
CA THR A 19 -12.05 18.79 20.77
C THR A 19 -11.76 18.31 19.35
N THR A 20 -10.53 17.85 19.12
CA THR A 20 -10.12 17.26 17.84
C THR A 20 -10.71 15.86 17.78
N MET A 21 -11.71 15.64 16.91
CA MET A 21 -12.20 14.30 16.62
C MET A 21 -11.09 13.50 15.92
N SER A 22 -10.52 12.54 16.66
CA SER A 22 -9.53 11.60 16.16
C SER A 22 -10.15 10.73 15.07
N HIS A 23 -9.75 10.96 13.83
CA HIS A 23 -9.96 9.99 12.77
C HIS A 23 -9.02 8.80 13.02
N PRO A 24 -9.51 7.55 12.97
CA PRO A 24 -8.64 6.39 13.11
C PRO A 24 -7.64 6.39 11.94
N GLN A 25 -6.36 6.55 12.27
CA GLN A 25 -5.25 6.44 11.34
C GLN A 25 -5.23 5.03 10.76
N PRO A 26 -5.12 4.86 9.44
CA PRO A 26 -4.97 3.53 8.86
C PRO A 26 -3.63 2.95 9.32
N LEU A 27 -3.65 1.74 9.89
CA LEU A 27 -2.46 0.95 10.22
C LEU A 27 -1.60 0.82 8.96
N SER A 28 -0.57 1.65 8.88
CA SER A 28 0.40 1.68 7.79
C SER A 28 1.53 0.71 8.11
N TYR A 29 2.14 0.17 7.05
CA TYR A 29 3.31 -0.72 6.98
C TYR A 29 4.19 -0.85 8.24
N SER A 30 4.48 0.25 8.94
CA SER A 30 5.13 0.29 10.27
C SER A 30 4.55 -0.70 11.30
N ALA A 31 3.24 -0.94 11.30
CA ALA A 31 2.59 -1.88 12.22
C ALA A 31 2.88 -3.35 11.86
N ALA A 32 3.07 -3.66 10.57
CA ALA A 32 3.39 -5.01 10.10
C ALA A 32 4.77 -5.49 10.57
N LEU A 33 5.71 -4.55 10.75
CA LEU A 33 7.05 -4.83 11.27
C LEU A 33 7.14 -4.79 12.80
N GLY A 34 6.10 -4.31 13.50
CA GLY A 34 6.14 -4.04 14.94
C GLY A 34 5.26 -4.95 15.81
N GLN A 35 4.45 -5.85 15.24
CA GLN A 35 3.46 -6.62 16.01
C GLN A 35 3.81 -8.12 16.06
N GLY A 36 4.73 -8.45 16.97
CA GLY A 36 4.71 -9.71 17.69
C GLY A 36 4.23 -9.44 19.11
N ALA A 37 2.93 -9.60 19.38
CA ALA A 37 2.32 -9.91 20.68
C ALA A 37 0.79 -9.78 20.61
N SER A 38 0.13 -10.80 21.16
CA SER A 38 -1.33 -11.01 21.28
C SER A 38 -2.04 -9.95 22.14
N SER A 39 -3.25 -9.54 21.76
CA SER A 39 -4.51 -9.93 22.46
C SER A 39 -5.76 -9.14 22.00
N SER A 40 -6.76 -9.90 21.55
CA SER A 40 -8.23 -9.75 21.66
C SER A 40 -8.74 -8.87 22.83
N GLN A 41 -9.88 -8.15 22.83
CA GLN A 41 -11.23 -8.39 22.28
C GLN A 41 -12.12 -7.10 22.49
N PRO A 42 -13.48 -7.08 22.33
CA PRO A 42 -14.21 -6.01 21.61
C PRO A 42 -15.17 -5.15 22.47
N ASN A 43 -15.73 -4.07 21.91
CA ASN A 43 -17.02 -3.51 22.37
C ASN A 43 -17.63 -2.61 21.27
N THR A 44 -18.72 -3.04 20.63
CA THR A 44 -20.15 -2.78 20.93
C THR A 44 -20.61 -1.35 20.62
N ALA A 45 -21.61 -1.32 19.73
CA ALA A 45 -22.24 -0.14 19.15
C ALA A 45 -23.21 0.51 20.13
N SER A 46 -23.45 1.82 19.96
CA SER A 46 -24.75 2.38 20.32
C SER A 46 -25.13 3.57 19.44
N ARG A 47 -26.33 3.43 18.89
CA ARG A 47 -27.03 4.25 17.90
C ARG A 47 -27.75 5.38 18.64
N LYS A 48 -27.69 6.62 18.12
CA LYS A 48 -28.63 7.68 18.51
C LYS A 48 -29.25 8.35 17.29
N GLU A 49 -30.56 8.54 17.43
CA GLU A 49 -31.56 8.98 16.47
C GLU A 49 -31.35 10.38 15.92
N VAL A 50 -31.87 10.56 14.70
CA VAL A 50 -31.97 11.79 13.93
C VAL A 50 -33.40 12.31 14.03
N GLN A 51 -33.57 13.62 14.20
CA GLN A 51 -34.83 14.33 13.95
C GLN A 51 -34.59 15.60 13.10
N PRO A 52 -35.61 16.09 12.37
CA PRO A 52 -35.44 16.63 11.02
C PRO A 52 -35.43 18.15 10.95
N SER A 53 -34.74 18.71 9.95
CA SER A 53 -34.83 20.12 9.60
C SER A 53 -34.97 20.32 8.08
N ALA A 54 -36.12 20.89 7.71
CA ALA A 54 -36.53 21.78 6.59
C ALA A 54 -35.77 21.80 5.24
N PRO A 55 -36.48 22.09 4.11
CA PRO A 55 -36.00 21.80 2.76
C PRO A 55 -35.00 22.85 2.26
N VAL A 56 -33.80 22.41 1.86
CA VAL A 56 -32.83 23.23 1.15
C VAL A 56 -32.94 22.95 -0.36
N SER A 57 -33.10 24.04 -1.11
CA SER A 57 -33.18 24.08 -2.58
C SER A 57 -31.96 23.37 -3.21
N ARG A 58 -32.21 22.34 -4.03
CA ARG A 58 -31.15 21.55 -4.69
C ARG A 58 -30.64 22.30 -5.91
N GLN A 59 -29.45 22.88 -5.79
CA GLN A 59 -28.61 23.10 -6.96
C GLN A 59 -28.11 21.75 -7.49
N PRO A 60 -27.99 21.56 -8.81
CA PRO A 60 -27.50 20.30 -9.37
C PRO A 60 -26.07 20.03 -8.88
N GLU A 61 -25.88 18.91 -8.17
CA GLU A 61 -24.57 18.45 -7.71
C GLU A 61 -23.62 18.31 -8.90
N PRO A 62 -22.36 18.77 -8.79
CA PRO A 62 -21.36 18.51 -9.80
C PRO A 62 -21.22 16.99 -9.98
N VAL A 63 -21.35 16.52 -11.22
CA VAL A 63 -21.22 15.11 -11.59
C VAL A 63 -19.89 14.60 -11.06
N ARG A 64 -19.94 13.80 -9.98
CA ARG A 64 -18.76 13.13 -9.44
C ARG A 64 -18.15 12.29 -10.56
N PRO A 65 -16.85 12.38 -10.86
CA PRO A 65 -16.25 11.58 -11.89
C PRO A 65 -16.51 10.09 -11.60
N ALA A 66 -17.10 9.41 -12.57
CA ALA A 66 -17.47 8.01 -12.45
C ALA A 66 -16.25 7.18 -12.03
N LYS A 67 -16.45 6.30 -11.05
CA LYS A 67 -15.42 5.40 -10.53
C LYS A 67 -14.89 4.57 -11.71
N ARG A 68 -13.59 4.67 -12.00
CA ARG A 68 -12.96 3.80 -13.00
C ARG A 68 -12.97 2.37 -12.46
N SER A 69 -13.74 1.50 -13.08
CA SER A 69 -13.64 0.05 -12.88
C SER A 69 -12.22 -0.41 -13.24
N PRO A 70 -11.66 -1.42 -12.55
CA PRO A 70 -10.39 -2.02 -12.94
C PRO A 70 -10.43 -2.47 -14.42
N SER A 71 -9.28 -2.46 -15.09
CA SER A 71 -9.15 -3.12 -16.39
C SER A 71 -9.59 -4.58 -16.25
N PRO A 72 -10.33 -5.16 -17.21
CA PRO A 72 -10.70 -6.58 -17.19
C PRO A 72 -9.49 -7.50 -16.97
N SER A 73 -8.32 -7.14 -17.52
CA SER A 73 -7.06 -7.87 -17.36
C SER A 73 -6.53 -7.94 -15.91
N HIS A 74 -7.07 -7.13 -15.00
CA HIS A 74 -6.71 -7.09 -13.57
C HIS A 74 -7.76 -7.77 -12.68
N VAL A 75 -8.81 -8.32 -13.27
CA VAL A 75 -9.89 -8.97 -12.51
C VAL A 75 -9.61 -10.47 -12.43
N PRO A 76 -9.68 -11.09 -11.23
CA PRO A 76 -9.59 -12.54 -11.10
C PRO A 76 -10.65 -13.26 -11.95
N ARG A 77 -10.30 -14.43 -12.49
CA ARG A 77 -11.18 -15.24 -13.34
C ARG A 77 -11.96 -16.27 -12.50
N THR A 78 -12.81 -15.79 -11.61
CA THR A 78 -13.69 -16.62 -10.78
C THR A 78 -15.13 -16.62 -11.29
N SER A 79 -15.95 -17.58 -10.84
CA SER A 79 -17.34 -17.74 -11.31
C SER A 79 -18.31 -16.69 -10.76
N ALA A 80 -17.91 -15.96 -9.72
CA ALA A 80 -18.67 -14.90 -9.09
C ALA A 80 -17.78 -13.67 -8.87
N THR A 81 -18.39 -12.51 -8.65
CA THR A 81 -17.65 -11.30 -8.31
C THR A 81 -17.00 -11.45 -6.94
N GLU A 82 -15.71 -11.11 -6.84
CA GLU A 82 -14.98 -11.12 -5.57
C GLU A 82 -15.29 -9.86 -4.74
N ASP A 83 -15.77 -10.07 -3.50
CA ASP A 83 -15.96 -8.97 -2.54
C ASP A 83 -14.62 -8.37 -2.09
N ASP A 84 -13.62 -9.24 -1.91
CA ASP A 84 -12.28 -8.91 -1.48
C ASP A 84 -11.24 -9.51 -2.43
N VAL A 85 -10.22 -8.71 -2.77
CA VAL A 85 -9.03 -9.17 -3.49
C VAL A 85 -7.77 -8.86 -2.69
N PHE A 86 -6.76 -9.71 -2.86
CA PHE A 86 -5.55 -9.68 -2.07
C PHE A 86 -4.32 -9.41 -2.93
N VAL A 87 -3.36 -8.71 -2.34
CA VAL A 87 -2.05 -8.42 -2.92
C VAL A 87 -1.03 -9.25 -2.17
N LEU A 88 -0.09 -9.85 -2.88
CA LEU A 88 1.05 -10.55 -2.31
C LEU A 88 2.34 -9.83 -2.68
N THR A 89 3.18 -9.55 -1.70
CA THR A 89 4.48 -8.89 -1.88
C THR A 89 5.60 -9.71 -1.26
N LEU A 90 6.82 -9.51 -1.73
CA LEU A 90 8.00 -9.86 -0.94
C LEU A 90 8.05 -8.95 0.30
N LEU A 91 8.45 -9.52 1.44
CA LEU A 91 8.71 -8.81 2.69
C LEU A 91 10.23 -8.64 2.83
N THR A 92 10.68 -7.39 2.86
CA THR A 92 12.10 -7.07 3.09
C THR A 92 12.33 -6.67 4.54
N ASP A 93 13.58 -6.74 4.98
CA ASP A 93 13.98 -6.21 6.28
C ASP A 93 13.56 -4.75 6.45
N ARG A 94 13.38 -4.38 7.71
CA ARG A 94 12.87 -3.06 8.09
C ARG A 94 13.73 -1.91 7.58
N ALA A 95 15.05 -2.05 7.62
CA ALA A 95 15.96 -0.97 7.31
C ALA A 95 15.95 -0.65 5.80
N HIS A 96 16.02 -1.67 4.96
CA HIS A 96 15.85 -1.53 3.51
C HIS A 96 14.47 -0.98 3.16
N HIS A 97 13.42 -1.53 3.78
CA HIS A 97 12.07 -1.04 3.54
C HIS A 97 11.92 0.46 3.86
N ASP A 98 12.38 0.91 5.02
CA ASP A 98 12.23 2.30 5.46
C ASP A 98 12.93 3.25 4.49
N ARG A 99 14.13 2.89 4.00
CA ARG A 99 14.87 3.68 3.00
C ARG A 99 14.17 3.71 1.64
N MET A 100 13.67 2.57 1.16
CA MET A 100 12.89 2.53 -0.08
C MET A 100 11.57 3.31 0.03
N THR A 101 10.94 3.29 1.19
CA THR A 101 9.74 4.07 1.47
C THR A 101 10.02 5.57 1.54
N ALA A 102 11.15 5.99 2.10
CA ALA A 102 11.59 7.38 2.06
C ALA A 102 11.84 7.84 0.61
N LEU A 103 12.51 7.02 -0.21
CA LEU A 103 12.73 7.31 -1.62
C LEU A 103 11.42 7.45 -2.40
N ARG A 104 10.47 6.54 -2.17
CA ARG A 104 9.13 6.63 -2.76
C ARG A 104 8.39 7.88 -2.29
N LYS A 105 8.45 8.24 -1.01
CA LYS A 105 7.83 9.47 -0.49
C LYS A 105 8.39 10.75 -1.13
N LYS A 106 9.69 10.74 -1.46
CA LYS A 106 10.35 11.85 -2.17
C LYS A 106 9.79 12.06 -3.58
N TYR A 107 9.63 10.99 -4.36
CA TYR A 107 9.27 11.10 -5.78
C TYR A 107 7.79 10.89 -6.11
N PHE A 108 7.05 10.13 -5.31
CA PHE A 108 5.66 9.81 -5.63
C PHE A 108 4.75 10.99 -5.26
N PRO A 109 3.83 11.43 -6.15
CA PRO A 109 2.96 12.56 -5.86
C PRO A 109 2.16 12.37 -4.57
N SER A 110 2.39 13.23 -3.58
CA SER A 110 1.91 13.06 -2.20
C SER A 110 0.39 12.92 -2.10
N LYS A 111 -0.36 13.66 -2.93
CA LYS A 111 -1.84 13.64 -2.96
C LYS A 111 -2.43 12.27 -3.31
N ILE A 112 -1.67 11.40 -3.99
CA ILE A 112 -2.12 10.07 -4.41
C ILE A 112 -1.24 8.94 -3.88
N ASN A 113 -0.18 9.25 -3.11
CA ASN A 113 0.67 8.24 -2.51
C ASN A 113 0.02 7.64 -1.25
N LYS A 114 -0.65 6.51 -1.40
CA LYS A 114 -1.34 5.82 -0.30
C LYS A 114 -0.54 4.69 0.33
N LEU A 115 0.60 4.31 -0.26
CA LEU A 115 1.32 3.08 0.04
C LEU A 115 2.80 3.34 0.31
N ALA A 116 3.37 2.54 1.20
CA ALA A 116 4.82 2.40 1.36
C ALA A 116 5.44 1.71 0.12
N ALA A 117 6.77 1.71 0.03
CA ALA A 117 7.48 1.02 -1.05
C ALA A 117 7.29 -0.50 -0.94
N HIS A 118 7.13 -1.20 -2.07
CA HIS A 118 6.79 -2.62 -2.08
C HIS A 118 7.32 -3.31 -3.34
N LEU A 119 7.53 -4.62 -3.23
CA LEU A 119 7.85 -5.53 -4.33
C LEU A 119 6.66 -6.47 -4.54
N THR A 120 5.80 -6.13 -5.49
CA THR A 120 4.57 -6.90 -5.76
C THR A 120 4.87 -8.17 -6.56
N LEU A 121 4.32 -9.29 -6.11
CA LEU A 121 4.28 -10.55 -6.85
C LEU A 121 2.92 -10.74 -7.53
N PHE A 122 1.83 -10.50 -6.79
CA PHE A 122 0.44 -10.65 -7.28
C PHE A 122 -0.41 -9.45 -6.87
N HIS A 123 -1.33 -9.02 -7.72
CA HIS A 123 -2.07 -7.75 -7.60
C HIS A 123 -3.53 -7.94 -7.19
N ALA A 124 -4.14 -9.07 -7.55
CA ALA A 124 -5.54 -9.36 -7.29
C ALA A 124 -5.76 -10.87 -7.17
N LEU A 125 -5.39 -11.45 -6.03
CA LEU A 125 -5.74 -12.81 -5.67
C LEU A 125 -7.19 -12.84 -5.14
N PRO A 126 -8.06 -13.76 -5.61
CA PRO A 126 -9.47 -13.80 -5.22
C PRO A 126 -9.66 -14.29 -3.77
N GLY A 127 -10.52 -13.60 -3.01
CA GLY A 127 -10.86 -14.00 -1.65
C GLY A 127 -11.55 -15.35 -1.56
N SER A 128 -12.33 -15.73 -2.58
CA SER A 128 -13.00 -17.04 -2.67
C SER A 128 -12.03 -18.24 -2.68
N LYS A 129 -10.76 -18.02 -3.04
CA LYS A 129 -9.70 -19.05 -3.09
C LYS A 129 -8.70 -18.96 -1.93
N LEU A 130 -8.93 -18.04 -0.99
CA LEU A 130 -7.94 -17.68 0.01
C LEU A 130 -7.56 -18.87 0.89
N GLU A 131 -8.57 -19.49 1.51
CA GLU A 131 -8.38 -20.61 2.44
C GLU A 131 -8.11 -21.93 1.74
N SER A 132 -8.73 -22.16 0.58
CA SER A 132 -8.64 -23.45 -0.13
C SER A 132 -7.30 -23.66 -0.84
N SER A 133 -6.72 -22.58 -1.38
CA SER A 133 -5.61 -22.67 -2.34
C SER A 133 -4.48 -21.70 -2.01
N ILE A 134 -4.77 -20.41 -1.83
CA ILE A 134 -3.73 -19.37 -1.74
C ILE A 134 -2.91 -19.50 -0.45
N LEU A 135 -3.55 -19.53 0.72
CA LEU A 135 -2.86 -19.59 2.00
C LEU A 135 -2.05 -20.88 2.19
N PRO A 136 -2.56 -22.08 1.85
CA PRO A 136 -1.77 -23.31 1.89
C PRO A 136 -0.51 -23.24 1.02
N THR A 137 -0.63 -22.84 -0.26
CA THR A 137 0.52 -22.76 -1.18
C THR A 137 1.56 -21.73 -0.72
N ILE A 138 1.12 -20.58 -0.19
CA ILE A 138 2.06 -19.57 0.36
C ILE A 138 2.81 -20.13 1.57
N LYS A 139 2.13 -20.80 2.51
CA LYS A 139 2.77 -21.36 3.72
C LYS A 139 3.79 -22.43 3.37
N GLU A 140 3.43 -23.36 2.48
CA GLU A 140 4.30 -24.43 2.05
C GLU A 140 5.58 -23.88 1.40
N LEU A 141 5.44 -22.95 0.44
CA LEU A 141 6.58 -22.37 -0.23
C LEU A 141 7.46 -21.55 0.73
N ALA A 142 6.86 -20.77 1.63
CA ALA A 142 7.59 -19.95 2.58
C ALA A 142 8.46 -20.79 3.52
N GLY A 143 7.94 -21.93 4.01
CA GLY A 143 8.68 -22.86 4.86
C GLY A 143 9.74 -23.72 4.13
N GLN A 144 9.91 -23.54 2.83
CA GLN A 144 10.96 -24.18 2.02
C GLN A 144 11.93 -23.14 1.41
N THR A 145 11.74 -21.86 1.73
CA THR A 145 12.51 -20.78 1.13
C THR A 145 13.44 -20.20 2.19
N ALA A 146 14.74 -20.12 1.89
CA ALA A 146 15.67 -19.36 2.72
C ALA A 146 15.52 -17.85 2.48
N PRO A 147 15.71 -17.00 3.52
CA PRO A 147 15.94 -15.58 3.33
C PRO A 147 17.10 -15.32 2.35
N PHE A 148 16.99 -14.29 1.52
CA PHE A 148 18.00 -13.97 0.51
C PHE A 148 18.22 -12.47 0.34
N HIS A 149 19.40 -12.10 -0.15
CA HIS A 149 19.74 -10.70 -0.39
C HIS A 149 18.96 -10.12 -1.58
N VAL A 150 18.56 -8.85 -1.45
CA VAL A 150 17.96 -8.07 -2.52
C VAL A 150 18.73 -6.77 -2.70
N ARG A 151 18.90 -6.33 -3.95
CA ARG A 151 19.48 -5.04 -4.29
C ARG A 151 18.62 -4.33 -5.32
N ALA A 152 18.10 -3.16 -4.97
CA ALA A 152 17.39 -2.26 -5.86
C ALA A 152 18.39 -1.24 -6.42
N GLU A 153 18.62 -1.22 -7.73
CA GLU A 153 19.78 -0.51 -8.28
C GLU A 153 19.49 0.30 -9.53
N SER A 154 18.91 -0.30 -10.57
CA SER A 154 18.85 0.36 -11.88
C SER A 154 17.53 1.13 -12.06
N PRO A 155 17.55 2.48 -12.17
CA PRO A 155 16.37 3.24 -12.54
C PRO A 155 15.91 2.91 -13.96
N PHE A 156 14.61 2.93 -14.20
CA PHE A 156 14.05 2.84 -15.53
C PHE A 156 12.73 3.61 -15.68
N ARG A 157 12.45 4.04 -16.91
CA ARG A 157 11.25 4.80 -17.27
C ARG A 157 10.02 3.90 -17.39
N MET A 158 8.88 4.43 -16.98
CA MET A 158 7.55 3.89 -17.22
C MET A 158 6.72 4.92 -18.00
N LYS A 159 5.55 4.51 -18.52
CA LYS A 159 4.68 5.41 -19.33
C LYS A 159 4.27 6.71 -18.61
N LYS A 160 4.09 6.67 -17.28
CA LYS A 160 3.61 7.80 -16.47
C LYS A 160 4.40 7.95 -15.17
N GLY A 161 5.72 7.71 -15.23
CA GLY A 161 6.56 7.63 -14.04
C GLY A 161 7.86 6.88 -14.25
N PHE A 162 8.43 6.39 -13.14
CA PHE A 162 9.65 5.59 -13.13
C PHE A 162 9.75 4.71 -11.88
N ALA A 163 10.64 3.75 -11.94
CA ALA A 163 10.89 2.77 -10.90
C ALA A 163 12.38 2.42 -10.83
N VAL A 164 12.77 1.69 -9.79
CA VAL A 164 14.09 1.04 -9.70
C VAL A 164 13.92 -0.47 -9.75
N SER A 165 14.69 -1.13 -10.62
CA SER A 165 14.68 -2.59 -10.76
C SER A 165 15.60 -3.26 -9.74
N ILE A 166 15.39 -4.55 -9.58
CA ILE A 166 16.18 -5.41 -8.71
C ILE A 166 17.35 -6.02 -9.49
N SER A 167 18.59 -5.74 -9.09
CA SER A 167 19.82 -6.29 -9.68
C SER A 167 20.26 -7.60 -9.00
N GLU A 168 20.00 -7.74 -7.70
CA GLU A 168 20.25 -8.95 -6.91
C GLU A 168 18.96 -9.41 -6.23
N GLY A 169 18.71 -10.72 -6.17
CA GLY A 169 17.48 -11.28 -5.59
C GLY A 169 16.27 -11.31 -6.56
N GLY A 170 16.39 -10.69 -7.73
CA GLY A 170 15.33 -10.66 -8.73
C GLY A 170 15.01 -12.04 -9.31
N LYS A 171 16.02 -12.90 -9.49
CA LYS A 171 15.84 -14.29 -9.96
C LYS A 171 15.08 -15.12 -8.93
N GLN A 172 15.50 -15.07 -7.66
CA GLN A 172 14.86 -15.78 -6.54
C GLN A 172 13.40 -15.34 -6.36
N GLY A 173 13.14 -14.02 -6.37
CA GLY A 173 11.77 -13.52 -6.33
C GLY A 173 10.91 -13.95 -7.53
N GLY A 174 11.51 -14.06 -8.72
CA GLY A 174 10.86 -14.61 -9.91
C GLY A 174 10.59 -16.12 -9.81
N GLU A 175 11.46 -16.88 -9.14
CA GLU A 175 11.26 -18.31 -8.85
C GLU A 175 10.10 -18.51 -7.88
N ILE A 176 10.04 -17.73 -6.80
CA ILE A 176 8.93 -17.70 -5.85
C ILE A 176 7.62 -17.40 -6.57
N HIS A 177 7.58 -16.35 -7.40
CA HIS A 177 6.40 -16.03 -8.19
C HIS A 177 5.95 -17.19 -9.06
N ARG A 178 6.87 -17.84 -9.80
CA ARG A 178 6.52 -18.99 -10.67
C ARG A 178 6.00 -20.19 -9.87
N ALA A 179 6.61 -20.48 -8.72
CA ALA A 179 6.21 -21.58 -7.85
C ALA A 179 4.79 -21.40 -7.31
N LEU A 180 4.42 -20.18 -6.91
CA LEU A 180 3.04 -19.85 -6.51
C LEU A 180 2.08 -19.83 -7.71
N GLN A 181 2.54 -19.27 -8.83
CA GLN A 181 1.71 -19.05 -10.01
C GLN A 181 1.28 -20.36 -10.69
N GLY A 182 2.15 -21.37 -10.74
CA GLY A 182 1.88 -22.66 -11.39
C GLY A 182 0.56 -23.31 -10.97
N PRO A 183 0.39 -23.69 -9.69
CA PRO A 183 -0.85 -24.30 -9.21
C PRO A 183 -2.07 -23.38 -9.37
N TRP A 184 -1.92 -22.08 -9.12
CA TRP A 184 -3.03 -21.12 -9.24
C TRP A 184 -3.48 -20.89 -10.69
N LYS A 185 -2.55 -20.97 -11.66
CA LYS A 185 -2.88 -20.99 -13.09
C LYS A 185 -3.65 -22.24 -13.47
N ALA A 186 -3.26 -23.40 -12.95
CA ALA A 186 -3.93 -24.67 -13.23
C ALA A 186 -5.39 -24.66 -12.75
N GLU A 187 -5.67 -23.97 -11.64
CA GLU A 187 -7.04 -23.73 -11.18
C GLU A 187 -7.80 -22.65 -11.97
N GLY A 188 -7.12 -21.88 -12.81
CA GLY A 188 -7.73 -20.93 -13.74
C GLY A 188 -8.22 -19.61 -13.15
N PHE A 189 -7.99 -19.32 -11.88
CA PHE A 189 -8.59 -18.14 -11.21
C PHE A 189 -7.76 -16.85 -11.32
N LEU A 190 -6.50 -16.91 -11.76
CA LEU A 190 -5.66 -15.72 -11.87
C LEU A 190 -6.15 -14.76 -12.95
N SER A 191 -6.05 -13.46 -12.67
CA SER A 191 -6.20 -12.41 -13.69
C SER A 191 -5.14 -12.55 -14.78
N ASP A 192 -5.33 -11.91 -15.94
CA ASP A 192 -4.31 -11.94 -17.01
C ASP A 192 -2.99 -11.31 -16.56
N GLN A 193 -3.05 -10.26 -15.73
CA GLN A 193 -1.86 -9.63 -15.15
C GLN A 193 -1.11 -10.59 -14.22
N ASP A 194 -1.83 -11.25 -13.31
CA ASP A 194 -1.23 -12.16 -12.35
C ASP A 194 -0.86 -13.52 -12.97
N ALA A 195 -1.41 -13.84 -14.14
CA ALA A 195 -0.97 -14.94 -14.99
C ALA A 195 0.25 -14.56 -15.85
N GLY A 196 0.65 -13.29 -15.91
CA GLY A 196 1.84 -12.81 -16.62
C GLY A 196 3.15 -13.12 -15.89
N GLY A 197 4.27 -12.60 -16.40
CA GLY A 197 5.54 -12.66 -15.67
C GLY A 197 5.66 -11.56 -14.61
N ALA A 198 6.28 -11.86 -13.47
CA ALA A 198 6.63 -10.84 -12.47
C ALA A 198 7.99 -10.22 -12.76
N ARG A 199 8.01 -8.90 -12.99
CA ARG A 199 9.23 -8.09 -13.05
C ARG A 199 9.30 -7.24 -11.79
N LEU A 200 10.07 -7.70 -10.80
CA LEU A 200 10.19 -7.02 -9.51
C LEU A 200 10.84 -5.65 -9.65
N HIS A 201 10.21 -4.65 -9.05
CA HIS A 201 10.69 -3.27 -9.02
C HIS A 201 10.01 -2.49 -7.90
N TYR A 202 10.68 -1.44 -7.41
CA TYR A 202 10.04 -0.44 -6.57
C TYR A 202 9.56 0.72 -7.44
N THR A 203 8.24 0.90 -7.51
CA THR A 203 7.67 2.09 -8.16
C THR A 203 7.96 3.33 -7.30
N LEU A 204 8.62 4.34 -7.88
CA LEU A 204 8.94 5.60 -7.21
C LEU A 204 8.04 6.74 -7.65
N MET A 205 7.60 6.73 -8.91
CA MET A 205 6.63 7.68 -9.44
C MET A 205 5.68 6.95 -10.40
N ASN A 206 4.39 7.23 -10.33
CA ASN A 206 3.40 6.74 -11.28
C ASN A 206 2.19 7.68 -11.32
N LYS A 207 1.39 7.60 -12.39
CA LYS A 207 0.17 8.38 -12.62
C LYS A 207 0.41 9.89 -12.71
N VAL A 208 1.56 10.27 -13.26
CA VAL A 208 1.89 11.67 -13.60
C VAL A 208 1.78 11.85 -15.11
N ASP A 209 1.00 12.84 -15.55
CA ASP A 209 0.79 13.13 -16.97
C ASP A 209 1.79 14.16 -17.53
N ASP A 210 2.42 14.95 -16.67
CA ASP A 210 3.44 15.94 -17.05
C ASP A 210 4.78 15.26 -17.29
N GLU A 211 5.09 14.96 -18.55
CA GLU A 211 6.31 14.27 -18.97
C GLU A 211 7.60 15.04 -18.62
N ASN A 212 7.56 16.38 -18.59
CA ASN A 212 8.71 17.19 -18.21
C ASN A 212 9.01 17.01 -16.72
N ALA A 213 7.97 17.05 -15.88
CA ALA A 213 8.13 16.80 -14.44
C ALA A 213 8.66 15.39 -14.17
N VAL A 214 8.17 14.37 -14.89
CA VAL A 214 8.71 13.00 -14.76
C VAL A 214 10.18 12.94 -15.19
N SER A 215 10.53 13.60 -16.30
CA SER A 215 11.90 13.58 -16.86
C SER A 215 12.91 14.25 -15.95
N SER A 216 12.60 15.44 -15.42
CA SER A 216 13.50 16.13 -14.48
C SER A 216 13.72 15.31 -13.21
N ALA A 217 12.66 14.77 -12.61
CA ALA A 217 12.77 13.93 -11.42
C ALA A 217 13.52 12.61 -11.68
N TYR A 218 13.37 12.04 -12.88
CA TYR A 218 14.11 10.84 -13.28
C TYR A 218 15.61 11.13 -13.44
N GLN A 219 16.00 12.25 -14.04
CA GLN A 219 17.42 12.62 -14.16
C GLN A 219 18.04 12.85 -12.78
N GLU A 220 17.35 13.56 -11.89
CA GLU A 220 17.79 13.73 -10.51
C GLU A 220 18.01 12.38 -9.81
N LEU A 221 17.10 11.41 -10.01
CA LEU A 221 17.27 10.06 -9.48
C LEU A 221 18.52 9.37 -10.06
N VAL A 222 18.70 9.40 -11.39
CA VAL A 222 19.85 8.76 -12.06
C VAL A 222 21.18 9.32 -11.58
N GLU A 223 21.27 10.64 -11.38
CA GLU A 223 22.49 11.31 -10.92
C GLU A 223 22.86 10.93 -9.48
N ASN A 224 21.87 10.69 -8.61
CA ASN A 224 22.08 10.56 -7.16
C ASN A 224 21.91 9.14 -6.61
N TRP A 225 21.19 8.25 -7.30
CA TRP A 225 20.93 6.90 -6.83
C TRP A 225 22.14 5.99 -7.05
N ARG A 226 22.52 5.24 -6.01
CA ARG A 226 23.65 4.29 -6.03
C ARG A 226 23.23 2.86 -5.66
N GLY A 227 21.92 2.62 -5.66
CA GLY A 227 21.33 1.39 -5.19
C GLY A 227 21.22 1.30 -3.68
N ASP A 228 20.34 0.42 -3.23
CA ASP A 228 20.18 0.03 -1.83
C ASP A 228 19.90 -1.47 -1.75
N GLY A 229 20.33 -2.10 -0.68
CA GLY A 229 20.14 -3.53 -0.48
C GLY A 229 19.69 -3.88 0.94
N GLY A 230 19.18 -5.09 1.06
CA GLY A 230 18.67 -5.67 2.29
C GLY A 230 18.42 -7.16 2.13
N MET A 231 17.68 -7.73 3.08
CA MET A 231 17.21 -9.10 3.08
C MET A 231 15.75 -9.16 2.70
N VAL A 232 15.37 -10.15 1.89
CA VAL A 232 14.00 -10.63 1.78
C VAL A 232 13.83 -11.73 2.82
N GLU A 233 12.92 -11.52 3.75
CA GLU A 233 12.71 -12.37 4.93
C GLU A 233 11.39 -13.14 4.86
N GLY A 234 10.58 -12.91 3.83
CA GLY A 234 9.29 -13.59 3.72
C GLY A 234 8.36 -13.04 2.65
N LEU A 235 7.09 -13.37 2.83
CA LEU A 235 5.96 -12.88 2.04
C LEU A 235 4.99 -12.11 2.93
N ALA A 236 4.35 -11.09 2.36
CA ALA A 236 3.32 -10.31 3.04
C ALA A 236 2.05 -10.28 2.21
N LEU A 237 0.94 -10.63 2.87
CA LEU A 237 -0.39 -10.64 2.27
C LEU A 237 -1.19 -9.43 2.75
N TRP A 238 -1.84 -8.77 1.80
CA TRP A 238 -2.59 -7.55 2.03
C TRP A 238 -3.97 -7.66 1.41
N ARG A 239 -4.99 -7.12 2.08
CA ARG A 239 -6.31 -6.95 1.49
C ARG A 239 -6.40 -5.61 0.79
N TYR A 240 -6.82 -5.60 -0.46
CA TYR A 240 -6.99 -4.37 -1.23
C TYR A 240 -8.32 -3.69 -0.89
N GLU A 241 -8.27 -2.44 -0.44
CA GLU A 241 -9.44 -1.65 -0.10
C GLU A 241 -9.36 -0.25 -0.74
N ARG A 242 -10.00 -0.08 -1.90
CA ARG A 242 -10.15 1.24 -2.57
C ARG A 242 -8.83 2.02 -2.72
N GLY A 243 -7.75 1.30 -3.04
CA GLY A 243 -6.41 1.86 -3.22
C GLY A 243 -5.55 1.91 -1.95
N TYR A 244 -6.08 1.48 -0.81
CA TYR A 244 -5.31 1.18 0.40
C TYR A 244 -5.05 -0.32 0.48
N TRP A 245 -3.96 -0.70 1.12
CA TRP A 245 -3.65 -2.09 1.43
C TRP A 245 -3.74 -2.26 2.94
N LYS A 246 -4.65 -3.10 3.40
CA LYS A 246 -4.73 -3.49 4.80
C LYS A 246 -3.89 -4.71 5.04
N TRP A 247 -3.06 -4.66 6.07
CA TRP A 247 -2.29 -5.80 6.52
C TRP A 247 -3.20 -6.99 6.83
N VAL A 248 -2.82 -8.19 6.39
CA VAL A 248 -3.46 -9.45 6.76
C VAL A 248 -2.50 -10.26 7.62
N ARG A 249 -1.37 -10.69 7.04
CA ARG A 249 -0.33 -11.47 7.74
C ARG A 249 0.97 -11.55 6.94
N LYS A 250 2.04 -11.96 7.61
CA LYS A 250 3.30 -12.41 6.99
C LYS A 250 3.44 -13.94 7.02
N PHE A 251 4.35 -14.40 6.17
CA PHE A 251 4.88 -15.75 6.11
C PHE A 251 6.40 -15.61 6.07
N ASP A 252 7.05 -15.94 7.18
CA ASP A 252 8.49 -15.85 7.28
C ASP A 252 9.13 -16.95 6.43
N PHE A 253 10.29 -16.64 5.86
CA PHE A 253 11.14 -17.59 5.15
C PHE A 253 11.96 -18.36 6.16
N ASP A 254 11.63 -19.64 6.28
CA ASP A 254 12.32 -20.57 7.14
C ASP A 254 12.87 -21.66 6.21
N HIS A 255 14.19 -21.74 6.04
CA HIS A 255 14.77 -22.95 5.49
C HIS A 255 14.88 -23.96 6.63
N ALA A 256 13.87 -24.82 6.75
CA ALA A 256 13.95 -26.01 7.59
C ALA A 256 14.97 -27.02 7.01
#